data_AF-A0AAW2JNK9-F1
#
_entry.id   AF-A0AAW2JNK9-F1
#
_cell.length_a   1.000
_cell.length_b   1.000
_cell.length_c   1.000
_cell.angle_alpha   90.00
_cell.angle_beta   90.00
_cell.angle_gamma   90.00
#
_symmetry.space_group_name_H-M   'P 1'
#
loop_
_entity.id
_entity.type
_entity.pdbx_description
1 polymer ?
#
loop_
_entity_poly.entity_id
_entity_poly.type
_entity_poly.pdbx_seq_one_letter_code
_entity_poly.pdbx_strand_id
1 'polypeptide(L)'
;MMNYIPYRARPHDEQHNQFLKAAAAPNQFSSTGSRQRWDPAKDAYTVARNLLLAHAEAYHAYRNKFEEHQKGYIGIALNALWCEPYKKDDADDIEASKRAMDFGLGWFLEPVLTGQYPKRMRDFVPSENLAPISEREAEMLKGSIDFLGLNYYTAIYAANNPNPGADVQEGYSRDQHVKFSYTDPLGTLIGPQAGSEWLHIYPEGLYKLLIKYVNEQYKDKVPVMYITENGVDEENDYRLTAKDACADSMREDYLKRHLQKLLDAINNDKVNVKGYFAWSWCDNFEWSEGYTVRFGLIYVDYMNYLTRYPKNSAIWERLGLYENAEGVGVATHALQYTERQPYWQLEWKRLPLVGVALQEISGSAVGEWSAKVSAILPFLDVHLVILNVASGQVLLDVAHVLYMVLSSFASCPIFPFLARDREFISNA
;
A
#
# COMPACT_ATOMS: atom_id res chain seq x y z
N MET A 1 -2.17 -5.02 4.99
CA MET A 1 -3.07 -5.79 5.88
C MET A 1 -4.29 -4.94 6.16
N MET A 2 -5.46 -5.29 5.61
CA MET A 2 -6.71 -4.59 5.92
C MET A 2 -7.06 -4.85 7.39
N ASN A 3 -7.03 -3.80 8.21
CA ASN A 3 -7.75 -3.82 9.46
C ASN A 3 -9.22 -4.04 9.12
N TYR A 4 -9.82 -5.06 9.73
CA TYR A 4 -11.15 -5.56 9.44
C TYR A 4 -12.19 -4.43 9.57
N ILE A 5 -12.56 -3.79 8.44
CA ILE A 5 -13.71 -2.89 8.39
C ILE A 5 -14.94 -3.80 8.39
N PRO A 6 -15.92 -3.62 9.30
CA PRO A 6 -17.05 -4.52 9.41
C PRO A 6 -17.88 -4.51 8.12
N TYR A 7 -17.74 -5.58 7.33
CA TYR A 7 -18.54 -5.84 6.13
C TYR A 7 -19.92 -6.39 6.52
N ARG A 8 -20.99 -5.82 5.96
CA ARG A 8 -22.34 -6.38 6.05
C ARG A 8 -22.57 -7.24 4.80
N ALA A 9 -22.58 -8.55 4.97
CA ALA A 9 -22.76 -9.48 3.86
C ALA A 9 -24.11 -9.30 3.15
N ARG A 10 -24.09 -9.23 1.80
CA ARG A 10 -25.31 -9.28 0.98
C ARG A 10 -25.83 -10.74 0.90
N PRO A 11 -27.17 -10.95 0.88
CA PRO A 11 -27.77 -12.28 1.04
C PRO A 11 -27.79 -13.17 -0.22
N HIS A 12 -27.20 -12.77 -1.34
CA HIS A 12 -27.24 -13.54 -2.58
C HIS A 12 -25.83 -13.75 -3.12
N ASP A 13 -25.16 -14.82 -2.66
CA ASP A 13 -24.23 -15.66 -3.45
C ASP A 13 -23.56 -16.71 -2.53
N GLU A 14 -24.17 -17.88 -2.44
CA GLU A 14 -23.72 -18.99 -1.57
C GLU A 14 -22.34 -19.56 -1.94
N GLN A 15 -21.88 -19.40 -3.19
CA GLN A 15 -20.55 -19.83 -3.63
C GLN A 15 -19.46 -18.76 -3.39
N HIS A 16 -19.79 -17.47 -3.49
CA HIS A 16 -18.89 -16.36 -3.17
C HIS A 16 -18.57 -16.32 -1.66
N ASN A 17 -19.55 -16.71 -0.83
CA ASN A 17 -19.43 -16.82 0.63
C ASN A 17 -18.43 -17.88 1.13
N GLN A 18 -18.03 -18.86 0.30
CA GLN A 18 -17.03 -19.87 0.71
C GLN A 18 -15.59 -19.36 0.56
N PHE A 19 -15.32 -18.53 -0.46
CA PHE A 19 -13.99 -17.98 -0.69
C PHE A 19 -13.65 -16.89 0.35
N LEU A 20 -14.64 -16.08 0.76
CA LEU A 20 -14.48 -15.04 1.78
C LEU A 20 -14.22 -15.59 3.18
N LYS A 21 -14.83 -16.72 3.54
CA LYS A 21 -14.51 -17.44 4.79
C LYS A 21 -13.10 -18.02 4.79
N ALA A 22 -12.52 -18.29 3.61
CA ALA A 22 -11.17 -18.81 3.46
C ALA A 22 -10.09 -17.71 3.40
N ALA A 23 -10.41 -16.53 2.85
CA ALA A 23 -9.47 -15.39 2.81
C ALA A 23 -9.21 -14.77 4.20
N ALA A 24 -10.15 -14.92 5.14
CA ALA A 24 -10.04 -14.45 6.52
C ALA A 24 -9.41 -15.48 7.49
N ALA A 25 -9.09 -16.70 7.04
CA ALA A 25 -8.56 -17.76 7.89
C ALA A 25 -7.49 -18.58 7.14
N PRO A 26 -6.20 -18.53 7.53
CA PRO A 26 -5.21 -19.41 6.93
C PRO A 26 -5.57 -20.88 7.23
N ASN A 27 -5.91 -21.62 6.18
CA ASN A 27 -6.05 -23.08 6.10
C ASN A 27 -7.17 -23.74 6.91
N GLN A 28 -8.32 -23.95 6.26
CA GLN A 28 -9.17 -25.12 6.50
C GLN A 28 -9.04 -26.14 5.37
N PHE A 29 -7.94 -26.89 5.28
CA PHE A 29 -7.94 -28.24 4.69
C PHE A 29 -6.68 -28.98 5.15
N SER A 30 -6.81 -29.89 6.13
CA SER A 30 -5.87 -31.00 6.30
C SER A 30 -6.60 -32.30 5.98
N SER A 31 -5.98 -33.15 5.16
CA SER A 31 -6.44 -34.51 4.86
C SER A 31 -6.26 -35.47 6.04
N THR A 32 -5.94 -34.95 7.23
CA THR A 32 -5.53 -35.74 8.41
C THR A 32 -6.14 -35.18 9.70
N GLY A 33 -7.47 -35.14 9.79
CA GLY A 33 -8.24 -35.39 11.02
C GLY A 33 -8.03 -34.56 12.31
N SER A 34 -7.04 -33.68 12.45
CA SER A 34 -6.82 -32.87 13.65
C SER A 34 -7.21 -31.42 13.38
N ARG A 35 -8.45 -31.05 13.76
CA ARG A 35 -8.91 -29.66 13.77
C ARG A 35 -8.17 -28.89 14.88
N GLN A 36 -7.12 -28.15 14.54
CA GLN A 36 -6.80 -26.97 15.36
C GLN A 36 -7.88 -25.93 15.06
N ARG A 37 -8.73 -25.70 16.06
CA ARG A 37 -9.93 -24.88 15.95
C ARG A 37 -9.49 -23.42 16.12
N TRP A 38 -9.80 -22.59 15.13
CA TRP A 38 -9.64 -21.13 15.22
C TRP A 38 -10.33 -20.61 16.49
N ASP A 39 -9.62 -19.81 17.28
CA ASP A 39 -10.13 -19.11 18.46
C ASP A 39 -10.26 -17.61 18.12
N PRO A 40 -11.49 -17.10 17.84
CA PRO A 40 -11.72 -15.69 17.50
C PRO A 40 -11.17 -14.73 18.54
N ALA A 41 -11.18 -15.13 19.81
CA ALA A 41 -10.77 -14.28 20.92
C ALA A 41 -9.25 -14.09 20.97
N LYS A 42 -8.45 -15.00 20.38
CA LYS A 42 -7.00 -15.06 20.61
C LYS A 42 -6.16 -15.03 19.34
N ASP A 43 -6.65 -15.62 18.26
CA ASP A 43 -5.82 -15.90 17.09
C ASP A 43 -5.35 -14.61 16.41
N ALA A 44 -6.20 -13.57 16.38
CA ALA A 44 -5.82 -12.27 15.84
C ALA A 44 -4.64 -11.64 16.60
N TYR A 45 -4.66 -11.72 17.94
CA TYR A 45 -3.57 -11.26 18.81
C TYR A 45 -2.30 -12.07 18.64
N THR A 46 -2.43 -13.38 18.53
CA THR A 46 -1.30 -14.29 18.28
C THR A 46 -0.65 -13.99 16.93
N VAL A 47 -1.45 -13.82 15.87
CA VAL A 47 -0.95 -13.48 14.53
C VAL A 47 -0.26 -12.12 14.53
N ALA A 48 -0.88 -11.09 15.10
CA ALA A 48 -0.30 -9.74 15.17
C ALA A 48 1.06 -9.73 15.90
N ARG A 49 1.16 -10.45 17.02
CA ARG A 49 2.42 -10.62 17.76
C ARG A 49 3.48 -11.31 16.92
N ASN A 50 3.15 -12.40 16.23
CA ASN A 50 4.11 -13.12 15.38
C ASN A 50 4.59 -12.27 14.21
N LEU A 51 3.71 -11.46 13.60
CA LEU A 51 4.09 -10.53 12.54
C LEU A 51 5.06 -9.45 13.05
N LEU A 52 4.81 -8.90 14.24
CA LEU A 52 5.70 -7.94 14.88
C LEU A 52 7.09 -8.54 15.15
N LEU A 53 7.15 -9.76 15.68
CA LEU A 53 8.42 -10.43 15.94
C LEU A 53 9.16 -10.80 14.64
N ALA A 54 8.44 -11.27 13.63
CA ALA A 54 9.02 -11.54 12.31
C ALA A 54 9.58 -10.26 11.66
N HIS A 55 8.86 -9.14 11.79
CA HIS A 55 9.34 -7.81 11.36
C HIS A 55 10.63 -7.42 12.08
N ALA A 56 10.67 -7.54 13.42
CA ALA A 56 11.86 -7.21 14.19
C ALA A 56 13.07 -8.09 13.81
N GLU A 57 12.86 -9.40 13.62
CA GLU A 57 13.92 -10.31 13.17
C GLU A 57 14.43 -9.93 11.77
N ALA A 58 13.54 -9.59 10.84
CA ALA A 58 13.92 -9.12 9.51
C ALA A 58 14.70 -7.80 9.57
N TYR A 59 14.27 -6.86 10.42
CA TYR A 59 14.97 -5.61 10.70
C TYR A 59 16.40 -5.87 11.20
N HIS A 60 16.56 -6.65 12.26
CA HIS A 60 17.89 -6.95 12.82
C HIS A 60 18.75 -7.74 11.84
N ALA A 61 18.17 -8.65 11.05
CA ALA A 61 18.91 -9.32 9.98
C ALA A 61 19.42 -8.34 8.93
N TYR A 62 18.60 -7.35 8.53
CA TYR A 62 19.00 -6.28 7.63
C TYR A 62 20.17 -5.46 8.18
N ARG A 63 20.00 -4.92 9.41
CA ARG A 63 21.01 -4.10 10.10
C ARG A 63 22.35 -4.83 10.24
N ASN A 64 22.31 -6.11 10.62
CA ASN A 64 23.53 -6.86 10.95
C ASN A 64 24.27 -7.43 9.74
N LYS A 65 23.59 -7.64 8.61
CA LYS A 65 24.17 -8.38 7.48
C LYS A 65 24.23 -7.59 6.17
N PHE A 66 23.37 -6.59 6.00
CA PHE A 66 23.14 -5.98 4.69
C PHE A 66 23.37 -4.46 4.68
N GLU A 67 23.06 -3.77 5.77
CA GLU A 67 23.10 -2.30 5.83
C GLU A 67 24.46 -1.71 5.43
N GLU A 68 25.57 -2.27 5.94
CA GLU A 68 26.93 -1.74 5.66
C GLU A 68 27.22 -1.62 4.16
N HIS A 69 26.73 -2.57 3.36
CA HIS A 69 27.01 -2.65 1.93
C HIS A 69 25.89 -2.05 1.06
N GLN A 70 24.63 -2.20 1.47
CA GLN A 70 23.47 -1.76 0.68
C GLN A 70 23.04 -0.32 0.98
N LYS A 71 23.31 0.18 2.19
CA LYS A 71 22.95 1.55 2.64
C LYS A 71 21.46 1.88 2.45
N GLY A 72 20.59 0.87 2.55
CA GLY A 72 19.14 1.04 2.44
C GLY A 72 18.47 1.23 3.79
N TYR A 73 17.15 1.35 3.75
CA TYR A 73 16.29 1.56 4.91
C TYR A 73 15.20 0.49 4.93
N ILE A 74 14.81 0.05 6.12
CA ILE A 74 13.71 -0.90 6.32
C ILE A 74 12.64 -0.30 7.22
N GLY A 75 11.39 -0.47 6.81
CA GLY A 75 10.23 0.10 7.49
C GLY A 75 9.07 -0.88 7.53
N ILE A 76 7.95 -0.42 8.08
CA ILE A 76 6.68 -1.15 8.08
C ILE A 76 5.58 -0.26 7.50
N ALA A 77 4.74 -0.82 6.64
CA ALA A 77 3.57 -0.15 6.08
C ALA A 77 2.31 -0.56 6.85
N LEU A 78 1.64 0.41 7.46
CA LEU A 78 0.48 0.18 8.33
C LEU A 78 -0.76 0.84 7.75
N ASN A 79 -1.88 0.09 7.76
CA ASN A 79 -3.17 0.65 7.40
C ASN A 79 -3.66 1.57 8.52
N ALA A 80 -4.03 2.79 8.15
CA ALA A 80 -4.50 3.81 9.05
C ALA A 80 -5.89 4.31 8.62
N LEU A 81 -6.85 4.05 9.49
CA LEU A 81 -8.17 4.66 9.47
C LEU A 81 -8.13 5.89 10.37
N TRP A 82 -8.77 6.99 9.98
CA TRP A 82 -9.03 8.09 10.93
C TRP A 82 -10.39 7.90 11.61
N CYS A 83 -10.44 8.00 12.93
CA CYS A 83 -11.68 7.88 13.70
C CYS A 83 -12.09 9.24 14.27
N GLU A 84 -13.22 9.77 13.79
CA GLU A 84 -13.89 10.90 14.45
C GLU A 84 -14.74 10.38 15.61
N PRO A 85 -14.87 11.12 16.73
CA PRO A 85 -15.88 10.81 17.73
C PRO A 85 -17.28 10.95 17.12
N TYR A 86 -18.16 9.98 17.38
CA TYR A 86 -19.54 10.01 16.87
C TYR A 86 -20.30 11.24 17.37
N LYS A 87 -20.12 11.63 18.64
CA LYS A 87 -20.49 12.94 19.17
C LYS A 87 -19.23 13.71 19.57
N LYS A 88 -18.96 14.82 18.87
CA LYS A 88 -17.74 15.62 19.04
C LYS A 88 -17.52 16.20 20.45
N ASP A 89 -18.59 16.40 21.21
CA ASP A 89 -18.55 17.03 22.54
C ASP A 89 -18.79 16.00 23.67
N ASP A 90 -18.84 14.71 23.33
CA ASP A 90 -19.05 13.62 24.28
C ASP A 90 -17.70 12.98 24.64
N ALA A 91 -17.36 12.98 25.93
CA ALA A 91 -16.06 12.51 26.40
C ALA A 91 -15.84 11.00 26.15
N ASP A 92 -16.91 10.21 26.20
CA ASP A 92 -16.83 8.77 25.99
C ASP A 92 -16.60 8.45 24.51
N ASP A 93 -17.26 9.16 23.60
CA ASP A 93 -17.05 9.02 22.15
C ASP A 93 -15.67 9.53 21.71
N ILE A 94 -15.15 10.58 22.35
CA ILE A 94 -13.77 11.05 22.15
C ILE A 94 -12.76 9.99 22.60
N GLU A 95 -13.00 9.33 23.73
CA GLU A 95 -12.10 8.26 24.18
C GLU A 95 -12.26 6.99 23.32
N ALA A 96 -13.46 6.72 22.82
CA ALA A 96 -13.74 5.64 21.89
C ALA A 96 -13.01 5.81 20.55
N SER A 97 -12.95 7.04 20.02
CA SER A 97 -12.19 7.30 18.79
C SER A 97 -10.70 7.05 18.98
N LYS A 98 -10.12 7.46 20.12
CA LYS A 98 -8.72 7.15 20.47
C LYS A 98 -8.48 5.66 20.65
N ARG A 99 -9.39 4.93 21.32
CA ARG A 99 -9.32 3.47 21.41
C ARG A 99 -9.32 2.83 20.03
N ALA A 100 -10.22 3.23 19.14
CA ALA A 100 -10.27 2.71 17.79
C ALA A 100 -8.95 2.94 17.03
N MET A 101 -8.32 4.11 17.20
CA MET A 101 -7.00 4.39 16.63
C MET A 101 -5.90 3.49 17.24
N ASP A 102 -5.89 3.27 18.54
CA ASP A 102 -4.93 2.39 19.22
C ASP A 102 -5.10 0.93 18.79
N PHE A 103 -6.33 0.46 18.60
CA PHE A 103 -6.61 -0.88 18.08
C PHE A 103 -6.26 -1.00 16.60
N GLY A 104 -6.51 0.03 15.78
CA GLY A 104 -6.23 -0.01 14.33
C GLY A 104 -4.75 0.20 13.97
N LEU A 105 -4.16 1.30 14.42
CA LEU A 105 -2.79 1.70 14.07
C LEU A 105 -1.80 1.44 15.21
N GLY A 106 -2.15 1.85 16.44
CA GLY A 106 -1.29 1.73 17.61
C GLY A 106 -0.85 0.29 17.91
N TRP A 107 -1.71 -0.69 17.60
CA TRP A 107 -1.47 -2.11 17.83
C TRP A 107 -0.16 -2.62 17.22
N PHE A 108 0.19 -2.12 16.03
CA PHE A 108 1.45 -2.43 15.37
C PHE A 108 2.49 -1.32 15.53
N LEU A 109 2.06 -0.06 15.53
CA LEU A 109 2.97 1.09 15.59
C LEU A 109 3.67 1.20 16.96
N GLU A 110 2.94 1.12 18.07
CA GLU A 110 3.52 1.35 19.38
C GLU A 110 4.56 0.28 19.79
N PRO A 111 4.39 -1.02 19.48
CA PRO A 111 5.41 -2.01 19.71
C PRO A 111 6.73 -1.72 18.98
N VAL A 112 6.70 -1.35 17.70
CA VAL A 112 7.94 -1.07 16.95
C VAL A 112 8.62 0.23 17.40
N LEU A 113 7.88 1.16 18.01
CA LEU A 113 8.44 2.41 18.56
C LEU A 113 8.95 2.26 19.99
N THR A 114 8.26 1.47 20.83
CA THR A 114 8.45 1.49 22.29
C THR A 114 8.74 0.12 22.91
N GLY A 115 8.49 -0.96 22.18
CA GLY A 115 8.56 -2.34 22.66
C GLY A 115 7.31 -2.80 23.43
N GLN A 116 6.23 -2.03 23.46
CA GLN A 116 5.00 -2.34 24.21
C GLN A 116 3.74 -2.09 23.39
N TYR A 117 2.66 -2.83 23.69
CA TYR A 117 1.33 -2.53 23.15
C TYR A 117 0.75 -1.24 23.75
N PRO A 118 -0.13 -0.54 23.01
CA PRO A 118 -0.84 0.62 23.53
C PRO A 118 -1.50 0.33 24.87
N LYS A 119 -1.45 1.31 25.79
CA LYS A 119 -2.07 1.15 27.11
C LYS A 119 -3.56 0.81 26.99
N ARG A 120 -4.29 1.48 26.10
CA ARG A 120 -5.73 1.22 25.87
C ARG A 120 -6.00 -0.22 25.48
N MET A 121 -5.15 -0.82 24.64
CA MET A 121 -5.31 -2.23 24.30
C MET A 121 -5.09 -3.13 25.52
N ARG A 122 -4.05 -2.88 26.30
CA ARG A 122 -3.76 -3.68 27.50
C ARG A 122 -4.84 -3.56 28.58
N ASP A 123 -5.53 -2.42 28.63
CA ASP A 123 -6.62 -2.19 29.59
C ASP A 123 -7.94 -2.86 29.14
N PHE A 124 -8.18 -3.00 27.83
CA PHE A 124 -9.46 -3.46 27.28
C PHE A 124 -9.46 -4.91 26.81
N VAL A 125 -8.32 -5.43 26.34
CA VAL A 125 -8.23 -6.82 25.89
C VAL A 125 -8.03 -7.73 27.10
N PRO A 126 -8.81 -8.83 27.23
CA PRO A 126 -8.58 -9.81 28.29
C PRO A 126 -7.13 -10.32 28.27
N SER A 127 -6.50 -10.39 29.44
CA SER A 127 -5.07 -10.72 29.59
C SER A 127 -4.70 -12.11 29.05
N GLU A 128 -5.67 -13.03 29.03
CA GLU A 128 -5.56 -14.38 28.48
C GLU A 128 -5.59 -14.42 26.95
N ASN A 129 -5.97 -13.31 26.30
CA ASN A 129 -6.02 -13.14 24.85
C ASN A 129 -4.84 -12.31 24.33
N LEU A 130 -4.43 -11.27 25.08
CA LEU A 130 -3.27 -10.44 24.74
C LEU A 130 -2.04 -10.85 25.57
N ALA A 131 -1.27 -11.79 25.04
CA ALA A 131 -0.03 -12.21 25.67
C ALA A 131 0.93 -11.00 25.84
N PRO A 132 1.53 -10.81 27.02
CA PRO A 132 2.45 -9.70 27.24
C PRO A 132 3.70 -9.82 26.37
N ILE A 133 4.25 -8.68 25.95
CA ILE A 133 5.56 -8.62 25.29
C ILE A 133 6.62 -8.83 26.39
N SER A 134 7.42 -9.89 26.25
CA SER A 134 8.53 -10.15 27.18
C SER A 134 9.61 -9.09 27.04
N GLU A 135 10.49 -8.97 28.04
CA GLU A 135 11.59 -7.99 28.01
C GLU A 135 12.49 -8.15 26.77
N ARG A 136 12.85 -9.40 26.44
CA ARG A 136 13.62 -9.72 25.23
C ARG A 136 12.90 -9.28 23.95
N GLU A 137 11.60 -9.51 23.86
CA GLU A 137 10.83 -9.12 22.67
C GLU A 137 10.68 -7.60 22.58
N ALA A 138 10.51 -6.93 23.73
CA ALA A 138 10.44 -5.47 23.79
C ALA A 138 11.76 -4.84 23.31
N GLU A 139 12.90 -5.39 23.72
CA GLU A 139 14.23 -4.97 23.25
C GLU A 139 14.40 -5.17 21.75
N MET A 140 13.91 -6.29 21.21
CA MET A 140 13.96 -6.54 19.77
C MET A 140 13.06 -5.60 18.96
N LEU A 141 11.86 -5.31 19.46
CA LEU A 141 10.87 -4.49 18.76
C LEU A 141 11.19 -3.00 18.80
N LYS A 142 11.66 -2.49 19.94
CA LYS A 142 11.84 -1.06 20.16
C LYS A 142 12.85 -0.47 19.16
N GLY A 143 12.38 0.46 18.33
CA GLY A 143 13.19 1.13 17.31
C GLY A 143 13.51 0.25 16.10
N SER A 144 12.76 -0.84 15.87
CA SER A 144 12.95 -1.73 14.71
C SER A 144 12.36 -1.16 13.41
N ILE A 145 12.60 0.13 13.14
CA ILE A 145 11.98 0.85 12.02
C ILE A 145 12.83 2.08 11.62
N ASP A 146 13.25 2.16 10.36
CA ASP A 146 13.95 3.32 9.79
C ASP A 146 12.98 4.35 9.17
N PHE A 147 11.79 3.90 8.74
CA PHE A 147 10.71 4.73 8.23
C PHE A 147 9.33 4.11 8.47
N LEU A 148 8.30 4.95 8.61
CA LEU A 148 6.91 4.51 8.74
C LEU A 148 6.15 4.69 7.42
N GLY A 149 5.64 3.60 6.87
CA GLY A 149 4.66 3.63 5.78
C GLY A 149 3.23 3.74 6.33
N LEU A 150 2.44 4.64 5.77
CA LEU A 150 1.01 4.79 6.11
C LEU A 150 0.16 4.55 4.87
N ASN A 151 -0.77 3.62 4.99
CA ASN A 151 -1.81 3.36 3.99
C ASN A 151 -3.09 4.04 4.48
N TYR A 152 -3.49 5.14 3.86
CA TYR A 152 -4.67 5.92 4.26
C TYR A 152 -5.68 5.97 3.13
N TYR A 153 -6.97 5.77 3.45
CA TYR A 153 -8.05 5.81 2.46
C TYR A 153 -9.26 6.63 2.90
N THR A 154 -9.64 6.51 4.17
CA THR A 154 -10.96 6.95 4.63
C THR A 154 -10.96 7.31 6.13
N ALA A 155 -12.12 7.73 6.61
CA ALA A 155 -12.39 7.96 8.01
C ALA A 155 -13.74 7.35 8.41
N ILE A 156 -13.96 7.16 9.70
CA ILE A 156 -15.22 6.65 10.25
C ILE A 156 -15.57 7.35 11.56
N TYR A 157 -16.85 7.37 11.94
CA TYR A 157 -17.23 7.77 13.30
C TYR A 157 -17.12 6.58 14.26
N ALA A 158 -16.66 6.85 15.46
CA ALA A 158 -16.50 5.89 16.55
C ALA A 158 -17.33 6.36 17.76
N ALA A 159 -18.24 5.51 18.21
CA ALA A 159 -19.03 5.72 19.43
C ALA A 159 -18.60 4.74 20.52
N ASN A 160 -18.68 5.16 21.78
CA ASN A 160 -18.45 4.27 22.90
C ASN A 160 -19.50 3.16 22.96
N ASN A 161 -19.05 1.92 23.15
CA ASN A 161 -19.93 0.75 23.22
C ASN A 161 -19.50 -0.15 24.39
N PRO A 162 -19.86 0.20 25.64
CA PRO A 162 -19.39 -0.50 26.83
C PRO A 162 -19.95 -1.93 26.96
N ASN A 163 -21.07 -2.21 26.30
CA ASN A 163 -21.74 -3.51 26.30
C ASN A 163 -21.91 -3.99 24.85
N PRO A 164 -20.82 -4.38 24.17
CA PRO A 164 -20.92 -4.89 22.82
C PRO A 164 -21.82 -6.13 22.81
N GLY A 165 -22.85 -6.11 21.97
CA GLY A 165 -23.81 -7.21 21.87
C GLY A 165 -23.16 -8.49 21.34
N ALA A 166 -23.90 -9.60 21.47
CA ALA A 166 -23.45 -10.91 20.97
C ALA A 166 -23.28 -10.95 19.44
N ASP A 167 -23.84 -9.97 18.72
CA ASP A 167 -23.72 -9.77 17.28
C ASP A 167 -22.35 -9.21 16.86
N VAL A 168 -21.59 -8.62 17.77
CA VAL A 168 -20.20 -8.21 17.51
C VAL A 168 -19.30 -9.43 17.60
N GLN A 169 -18.53 -9.70 16.54
CA GLN A 169 -17.59 -10.82 16.50
C GLN A 169 -16.61 -10.78 17.68
N GLU A 170 -16.42 -11.93 18.34
CA GLU A 170 -15.47 -12.09 19.45
C GLU A 170 -14.02 -11.75 19.06
N GLY A 171 -13.23 -11.35 20.06
CA GLY A 171 -11.85 -10.89 19.91
C GLY A 171 -11.75 -9.42 19.58
N TYR A 172 -10.75 -9.06 18.76
CA TYR A 172 -10.38 -7.69 18.41
C TYR A 172 -11.55 -6.71 18.22
N SER A 173 -12.55 -7.08 17.41
CA SER A 173 -13.68 -6.22 17.09
C SER A 173 -14.59 -5.94 18.29
N ARG A 174 -14.72 -6.90 19.23
CA ARG A 174 -15.50 -6.75 20.45
C ARG A 174 -14.69 -6.04 21.54
N ASP A 175 -13.42 -6.41 21.71
CA ASP A 175 -12.56 -5.96 22.81
C ASP A 175 -12.26 -4.44 22.77
N GLN A 176 -12.33 -3.80 21.59
CA GLN A 176 -12.20 -2.34 21.50
C GLN A 176 -13.34 -1.55 22.17
N HIS A 177 -14.50 -2.18 22.40
CA HIS A 177 -15.71 -1.52 22.95
C HIS A 177 -16.12 -0.28 22.13
N VAL A 178 -16.04 -0.37 20.80
CA VAL A 178 -16.37 0.72 19.88
C VAL A 178 -17.49 0.28 18.94
N LYS A 179 -18.44 1.17 18.68
CA LYS A 179 -19.40 1.03 17.60
C LYS A 179 -19.07 2.02 16.50
N PHE A 180 -18.81 1.51 15.30
CA PHE A 180 -18.52 2.34 14.14
C PHE A 180 -19.79 2.80 13.42
N SER A 181 -19.71 3.97 12.78
CA SER A 181 -20.77 4.53 11.94
C SER A 181 -20.18 5.34 10.80
N TYR A 182 -20.77 5.23 9.61
CA TYR A 182 -20.42 6.10 8.47
C TYR A 182 -21.15 7.44 8.52
N THR A 183 -22.21 7.55 9.32
CA THR A 183 -22.96 8.80 9.52
C THR A 183 -22.76 9.36 10.92
N ASP A 184 -22.92 10.66 11.05
CA ASP A 184 -23.07 11.35 12.34
C ASP A 184 -24.46 11.09 12.96
N PRO A 185 -24.76 11.63 14.16
CA PRO A 185 -26.07 11.49 14.81
C PRO A 185 -27.25 12.12 14.06
N LEU A 186 -26.99 13.00 13.09
CA LEU A 186 -28.01 13.62 12.24
C LEU A 186 -28.22 12.84 10.93
N GLY A 187 -27.47 11.75 10.72
CA GLY A 187 -27.53 10.93 9.51
C GLY A 187 -26.65 11.45 8.36
N THR A 188 -25.77 12.42 8.62
CA THR A 188 -24.84 12.96 7.61
C THR A 188 -23.66 12.02 7.44
N LEU A 189 -23.38 11.56 6.21
CA LEU A 189 -22.19 10.77 5.92
C LEU A 189 -20.91 11.54 6.25
N ILE A 190 -19.89 10.84 6.74
CA ILE A 190 -18.57 11.42 7.04
C ILE A 190 -17.92 12.04 5.79
N GLY A 191 -18.20 11.46 4.61
CA GLY A 191 -17.80 11.98 3.31
C GLY A 191 -18.56 11.28 2.19
N PRO A 192 -18.40 11.70 0.93
CA PRO A 192 -18.98 10.99 -0.21
C PRO A 192 -18.49 9.54 -0.27
N GLN A 193 -19.39 8.59 -0.49
CA GLN A 193 -19.03 7.17 -0.68
C GLN A 193 -18.45 6.97 -2.09
N ALA A 194 -17.41 6.14 -2.19
CA ALA A 194 -16.82 5.72 -3.46
C ALA A 194 -17.48 4.44 -4.00
N GLY A 195 -16.78 3.66 -4.84
CA GLY A 195 -17.27 2.38 -5.36
C GLY A 195 -17.56 1.38 -4.24
N SER A 196 -16.66 1.27 -3.27
CA SER A 196 -16.80 0.38 -2.12
C SER A 196 -17.62 0.98 -0.99
N GLU A 197 -18.46 0.16 -0.34
CA GLU A 197 -19.28 0.57 0.82
C GLU A 197 -18.45 1.07 2.01
N TRP A 198 -17.20 0.60 2.14
CA TRP A 198 -16.32 0.96 3.24
C TRP A 198 -15.57 2.28 3.02
N LEU A 199 -15.46 2.76 1.78
CA LEU A 199 -14.59 3.90 1.44
C LEU A 199 -15.41 5.19 1.31
N HIS A 200 -15.28 6.06 2.32
CA HIS A 200 -15.83 7.40 2.32
C HIS A 200 -14.71 8.45 2.18
N ILE A 201 -14.83 9.36 1.23
CA ILE A 201 -13.76 10.29 0.87
C ILE A 201 -13.66 11.41 1.93
N TYR A 202 -12.62 11.37 2.78
CA TYR A 202 -12.43 12.32 3.88
C TYR A 202 -10.98 12.80 4.02
N PRO A 203 -10.51 13.74 3.16
CA PRO A 203 -9.11 14.16 3.13
C PRO A 203 -8.63 14.82 4.43
N GLU A 204 -9.53 15.46 5.18
CA GLU A 204 -9.24 16.01 6.52
C GLU A 204 -8.73 14.95 7.49
N GLY A 205 -9.13 13.68 7.32
CA GLY A 205 -8.69 12.58 8.17
C GLY A 205 -7.21 12.27 8.00
N LEU A 206 -6.65 12.41 6.79
CA LEU A 206 -5.21 12.25 6.56
C LEU A 206 -4.41 13.30 7.34
N TYR A 207 -4.83 14.57 7.25
CA TYR A 207 -4.19 15.66 8.00
C TYR A 207 -4.27 15.40 9.51
N LYS A 208 -5.46 15.08 10.02
CA LYS A 208 -5.66 14.82 11.46
C LYS A 208 -4.90 13.59 11.94
N LEU A 209 -4.82 12.52 11.15
CA LEU A 209 -4.02 11.34 11.44
C LEU A 209 -2.55 11.72 11.65
N LEU A 210 -1.97 12.45 10.69
CA LEU A 210 -0.56 12.84 10.73
C LEU A 210 -0.24 13.77 11.91
N ILE A 211 -1.10 14.74 12.20
CA ILE A 211 -0.88 15.71 13.27
C ILE A 211 -1.24 15.15 14.65
N LYS A 212 -2.50 14.75 14.84
CA LYS A 212 -3.06 14.49 16.16
C LYS A 212 -2.72 13.10 16.70
N TYR A 213 -2.57 12.13 15.81
CA TYR A 213 -2.25 10.77 16.25
C TYR A 213 -0.75 10.51 16.16
N VAL A 214 -0.16 10.68 14.98
CA VAL A 214 1.25 10.34 14.81
C VAL A 214 2.17 11.36 15.47
N ASN A 215 2.05 12.64 15.10
CA ASN A 215 2.97 13.66 15.58
C ASN A 215 2.73 14.06 17.04
N GLU A 216 1.50 14.13 17.54
CA GLU A 216 1.25 14.48 18.94
C GLU A 216 1.50 13.31 19.92
N GLN A 217 1.09 12.07 19.59
CA GLN A 217 1.26 10.94 20.52
C GLN A 217 2.67 10.34 20.47
N TYR A 218 3.27 10.29 19.27
CA TYR A 218 4.51 9.56 19.05
C TYR A 218 5.68 10.44 18.60
N LYS A 219 5.46 11.75 18.41
CA LYS A 219 6.42 12.79 17.99
C LYS A 219 7.85 12.34 17.70
N ASP A 220 8.71 12.43 18.71
CA ASP A 220 10.17 12.25 18.61
C ASP A 220 10.58 10.78 18.43
N LYS A 221 9.62 9.85 18.44
CA LYS A 221 9.84 8.42 18.23
C LYS A 221 9.57 8.01 16.80
N VAL A 222 8.73 8.74 16.07
CA VAL A 222 8.34 8.35 14.70
C VAL A 222 9.44 8.78 13.74
N PRO A 223 9.99 7.85 12.94
CA PRO A 223 10.97 8.20 11.93
C PRO A 223 10.32 8.96 10.75
N VAL A 224 11.07 9.14 9.67
CA VAL A 224 10.49 9.66 8.43
C VAL A 224 9.29 8.83 7.96
N MET A 225 8.27 9.50 7.44
CA MET A 225 7.06 8.87 6.95
C MET A 225 6.95 8.87 5.43
N TYR A 226 6.24 7.88 4.91
CA TYR A 226 5.81 7.79 3.52
C TYR A 226 4.34 7.41 3.49
N ILE A 227 3.54 8.08 2.65
CA ILE A 227 2.19 7.59 2.34
C ILE A 227 2.35 6.47 1.33
N THR A 228 2.35 5.23 1.79
CA THR A 228 2.66 4.03 0.99
C THR A 228 1.47 3.53 0.19
N GLU A 229 0.25 3.88 0.59
CA GLU A 229 -0.96 3.73 -0.22
C GLU A 229 -1.94 4.86 0.07
N ASN A 230 -2.51 5.46 -0.97
CA ASN A 230 -3.67 6.33 -0.91
C ASN A 230 -4.40 6.33 -2.26
N GLY A 231 -5.72 6.18 -2.26
CA GLY A 231 -6.47 6.12 -3.51
C GLY A 231 -7.96 5.92 -3.29
N VAL A 232 -8.69 5.82 -4.39
CA VAL A 232 -10.13 5.61 -4.39
C VAL A 232 -10.54 4.67 -5.51
N ASP A 233 -11.53 3.85 -5.22
CA ASP A 233 -12.11 2.94 -6.17
C ASP A 233 -13.38 3.48 -6.81
N GLU A 234 -13.63 3.02 -8.03
CA GLU A 234 -14.89 3.23 -8.73
C GLU A 234 -15.48 1.88 -9.10
N GLU A 235 -16.82 1.81 -9.14
CA GLU A 235 -17.51 0.61 -9.60
C GLU A 235 -17.09 0.25 -11.02
N ASN A 236 -16.79 -1.03 -11.25
CA ASN A 236 -16.43 -1.54 -12.56
C ASN A 236 -17.69 -1.74 -13.41
N ASP A 237 -18.07 -0.73 -14.18
CA ASP A 237 -19.10 -0.88 -15.20
C ASP A 237 -18.52 -1.47 -16.50
N TYR A 238 -18.71 -2.77 -16.68
CA TYR A 238 -18.26 -3.54 -17.85
C TYR A 238 -18.94 -3.14 -19.17
N ARG A 239 -19.94 -2.25 -19.13
CA ARG A 239 -20.61 -1.71 -20.33
C ARG A 239 -19.90 -0.49 -20.90
N LEU A 240 -19.02 0.14 -20.12
CA LEU A 240 -18.26 1.30 -20.56
C LEU A 240 -17.20 0.90 -21.59
N THR A 241 -16.96 1.79 -22.55
CA THR A 241 -15.77 1.67 -23.39
C THR A 241 -14.52 1.94 -22.56
N ALA A 242 -13.35 1.46 -22.98
CA ALA A 242 -12.09 1.78 -22.31
C ALA A 242 -11.88 3.30 -22.17
N LYS A 243 -12.31 4.08 -23.17
CA LYS A 243 -12.28 5.54 -23.14
C LYS A 243 -13.14 6.12 -22.02
N ASP A 244 -14.38 5.64 -21.86
CA ASP A 244 -15.29 6.16 -20.84
C ASP A 244 -14.85 5.70 -19.44
N ALA A 245 -14.36 4.47 -19.30
CA ALA A 245 -13.79 3.96 -18.05
C ALA A 245 -12.49 4.68 -17.63
N CYS A 246 -11.80 5.34 -18.56
CA CYS A 246 -10.64 6.18 -18.28
C CYS A 246 -11.01 7.61 -17.81
N ALA A 247 -12.28 8.01 -17.87
CA ALA A 247 -12.73 9.33 -17.45
C ALA A 247 -13.03 9.41 -15.95
N ASP A 248 -12.00 9.24 -15.12
CA ASP A 248 -12.08 9.04 -13.67
C ASP A 248 -11.93 10.32 -12.83
N SER A 249 -12.84 11.28 -13.03
CA SER A 249 -12.79 12.58 -12.36
C SER A 249 -12.86 12.50 -10.82
N MET A 250 -13.53 11.48 -10.28
CA MET A 250 -13.56 11.24 -8.83
C MET A 250 -12.16 10.92 -8.28
N ARG A 251 -11.40 10.07 -8.97
CA ARG A 251 -10.03 9.72 -8.55
C ARG A 251 -9.11 10.92 -8.63
N GLU A 252 -9.23 11.71 -9.70
CA GLU A 252 -8.47 12.96 -9.82
C GLU A 252 -8.77 13.93 -8.67
N ASP A 253 -10.04 14.18 -8.34
CA ASP A 253 -10.44 15.04 -7.20
C ASP A 253 -9.95 14.48 -5.85
N TYR A 254 -10.11 13.16 -5.64
CA TYR A 254 -9.64 12.48 -4.44
C TYR A 254 -8.15 12.74 -4.20
N LEU A 255 -7.31 12.45 -5.21
CA LEU A 255 -5.86 12.57 -5.10
C LEU A 255 -5.46 14.04 -4.85
N LYS A 256 -6.06 15.00 -5.58
CA LYS A 256 -5.84 16.44 -5.38
C LYS A 256 -6.08 16.86 -3.94
N ARG A 257 -7.25 16.50 -3.38
CA ARG A 257 -7.62 16.94 -2.03
C ARG A 257 -6.77 16.29 -0.94
N HIS A 258 -6.41 15.01 -1.10
CA HIS A 258 -5.54 14.33 -0.13
C HIS A 258 -4.10 14.86 -0.20
N LEU A 259 -3.57 15.10 -1.40
CA LEU A 259 -2.25 15.72 -1.58
C LEU A 259 -2.22 17.14 -1.00
N GLN A 260 -3.27 17.94 -1.19
CA GLN A 260 -3.37 19.26 -0.56
C GLN A 260 -3.29 19.15 0.98
N LYS A 261 -4.06 18.24 1.58
CA LYS A 261 -4.02 18.03 3.04
C LYS A 261 -2.67 17.50 3.53
N LEU A 262 -1.99 16.69 2.74
CA LEU A 262 -0.64 16.25 3.03
C LEU A 262 0.35 17.43 2.99
N LEU A 263 0.26 18.27 1.96
CA LEU A 263 1.08 19.49 1.83
C LEU A 263 0.82 20.46 2.97
N ASP A 264 -0.45 20.63 3.40
CA ASP A 264 -0.78 21.45 4.56
C ASP A 264 -0.07 20.93 5.82
N ALA A 265 -0.08 19.62 6.07
CA ALA A 265 0.61 19.00 7.21
C ALA A 265 2.14 19.19 7.16
N ILE A 266 2.75 19.05 5.98
CA ILE A 266 4.19 19.25 5.79
C ILE A 266 4.57 20.73 5.95
N ASN A 267 3.84 21.64 5.30
CA ASN A 267 4.20 23.05 5.22
C ASN A 267 3.85 23.82 6.49
N ASN A 268 2.70 23.57 7.10
CA ASN A 268 2.22 24.34 8.25
C ASN A 268 2.69 23.73 9.57
N ASP A 269 2.65 22.40 9.70
CA ASP A 269 2.89 21.70 10.96
C ASP A 269 4.21 20.91 10.98
N LYS A 270 4.98 20.97 9.89
CA LYS A 270 6.34 20.40 9.77
C LYS A 270 6.38 18.89 9.97
N VAL A 271 5.35 18.19 9.52
CA VAL A 271 5.34 16.72 9.51
C VAL A 271 6.41 16.19 8.55
N ASN A 272 7.20 15.21 9.02
CA ASN A 272 8.30 14.61 8.26
C ASN A 272 7.80 13.51 7.30
N VAL A 273 7.06 13.88 6.25
CA VAL A 273 6.69 12.97 5.15
C VAL A 273 7.59 13.24 3.94
N LYS A 274 8.13 12.19 3.31
CA LYS A 274 9.05 12.29 2.17
C LYS A 274 8.57 11.63 0.88
N GLY A 275 7.41 10.98 0.88
CA GLY A 275 6.87 10.44 -0.35
C GLY A 275 5.41 10.04 -0.24
N TYR A 276 4.82 9.87 -1.41
CA TYR A 276 3.42 9.55 -1.62
C TYR A 276 3.33 8.55 -2.77
N PHE A 277 2.61 7.46 -2.54
CA PHE A 277 2.42 6.37 -3.48
C PHE A 277 0.92 6.14 -3.65
N ALA A 278 0.41 6.45 -4.84
CA ALA A 278 -1.00 6.24 -5.15
C ALA A 278 -1.32 4.74 -5.26
N TRP A 279 -2.37 4.31 -4.56
CA TRP A 279 -2.96 3.00 -4.79
C TRP A 279 -4.06 3.12 -5.85
N SER A 280 -3.91 2.56 -7.04
CA SER A 280 -2.82 1.66 -7.48
C SER A 280 -2.29 2.05 -8.85
N TRP A 281 -1.13 1.50 -9.20
CA TRP A 281 -0.55 1.71 -10.52
C TRP A 281 -1.52 1.30 -11.65
N CYS A 282 -2.18 0.15 -11.52
CA CYS A 282 -3.18 -0.33 -12.48
C CYS A 282 -4.34 -1.03 -11.78
N ASP A 283 -5.47 -1.15 -12.48
CA ASP A 283 -6.58 -1.98 -12.00
C ASP A 283 -6.07 -3.40 -11.72
N ASN A 284 -6.51 -3.96 -10.60
CA ASN A 284 -6.02 -5.23 -10.09
C ASN A 284 -7.14 -5.96 -9.32
N PHE A 285 -6.78 -7.11 -8.73
CA PHE A 285 -7.70 -7.93 -7.95
C PHE A 285 -7.84 -7.37 -6.53
N GLU A 286 -8.99 -6.77 -6.23
CA GLU A 286 -9.30 -6.16 -4.93
C GLU A 286 -9.87 -7.19 -3.95
N TRP A 287 -9.07 -8.22 -3.64
CA TRP A 287 -9.33 -9.16 -2.54
C TRP A 287 -10.77 -9.70 -2.50
N SER A 288 -11.58 -9.27 -1.52
CA SER A 288 -12.97 -9.68 -1.34
C SER A 288 -13.92 -9.10 -2.38
N GLU A 289 -13.60 -7.95 -2.97
CA GLU A 289 -14.38 -7.31 -4.03
C GLU A 289 -13.99 -7.87 -5.42
N GLY A 290 -12.88 -8.60 -5.52
CA GLY A 290 -12.42 -9.16 -6.78
C GLY A 290 -12.18 -8.07 -7.82
N TYR A 291 -12.86 -8.14 -8.97
CA TYR A 291 -12.75 -7.13 -10.03
C TYR A 291 -14.01 -6.26 -10.16
N THR A 292 -14.87 -6.20 -9.14
CA THR A 292 -16.11 -5.39 -9.16
C THR A 292 -15.84 -3.90 -8.99
N VAL A 293 -14.65 -3.54 -8.51
CA VAL A 293 -14.20 -2.15 -8.33
C VAL A 293 -12.80 -1.97 -8.92
N ARG A 294 -12.42 -0.73 -9.18
CA ARG A 294 -11.16 -0.37 -9.86
C ARG A 294 -10.43 0.74 -9.12
N PHE A 295 -9.23 0.46 -8.61
CA PHE A 295 -8.36 1.45 -7.94
C PHE A 295 -7.29 2.07 -8.86
N GLY A 296 -7.08 1.52 -10.06
CA GLY A 296 -5.91 1.83 -10.87
C GLY A 296 -5.90 3.23 -11.44
N LEU A 297 -4.72 3.84 -11.49
CA LEU A 297 -4.41 4.96 -12.38
C LEU A 297 -4.40 4.53 -13.85
N ILE A 298 -4.10 3.25 -14.10
CA ILE A 298 -4.13 2.63 -15.43
C ILE A 298 -5.32 1.65 -15.49
N TYR A 299 -6.22 1.88 -16.44
CA TYR A 299 -7.30 0.96 -16.77
C TYR A 299 -6.73 -0.32 -17.39
N VAL A 300 -7.17 -1.47 -16.90
CA VAL A 300 -6.85 -2.79 -17.48
C VAL A 300 -8.10 -3.37 -18.13
N ASP A 301 -8.03 -3.55 -19.44
CA ASP A 301 -9.07 -4.22 -20.22
C ASP A 301 -8.90 -5.74 -20.14
N TYR A 302 -9.64 -6.35 -19.21
CA TYR A 302 -9.58 -7.78 -18.97
C TYR A 302 -10.06 -8.62 -20.17
N MET A 303 -10.87 -8.04 -21.06
CA MET A 303 -11.43 -8.73 -22.22
C MET A 303 -10.59 -8.57 -23.48
N ASN A 304 -9.75 -7.54 -23.54
CA ASN A 304 -8.88 -7.26 -24.67
C ASN A 304 -7.40 -7.50 -24.31
N TYR A 305 -7.03 -8.77 -24.10
CA TYR A 305 -5.64 -9.21 -23.87
C TYR A 305 -4.93 -8.44 -22.74
N LEU A 306 -5.66 -8.03 -21.71
CA LEU A 306 -5.14 -7.20 -20.61
C LEU A 306 -4.52 -5.89 -21.12
N THR A 307 -5.09 -5.24 -22.14
CA THR A 307 -4.53 -3.97 -22.63
C THR A 307 -4.61 -2.89 -21.55
N ARG A 308 -3.57 -2.04 -21.46
CA ARG A 308 -3.44 -0.99 -20.44
C ARG A 308 -3.71 0.38 -21.07
N TYR A 309 -4.58 1.17 -20.44
CA TYR A 309 -4.91 2.53 -20.88
C TYR A 309 -4.74 3.50 -19.70
N PRO A 310 -3.92 4.56 -19.81
CA PRO A 310 -3.80 5.55 -18.76
C PRO A 310 -5.13 6.29 -18.59
N LYS A 311 -5.64 6.36 -17.35
CA LYS A 311 -6.82 7.14 -17.03
C LYS A 311 -6.49 8.64 -16.93
N ASN A 312 -7.51 9.49 -16.88
CA ASN A 312 -7.32 10.93 -16.73
C ASN A 312 -6.52 11.29 -15.47
N SER A 313 -6.75 10.58 -14.36
CA SER A 313 -5.97 10.74 -13.13
C SER A 313 -4.48 10.48 -13.31
N ALA A 314 -4.07 9.48 -14.10
CA ALA A 314 -2.66 9.20 -14.40
C ALA A 314 -2.02 10.31 -15.23
N ILE A 315 -2.77 10.85 -16.20
CA ILE A 315 -2.32 11.96 -17.03
C ILE A 315 -2.17 13.22 -16.18
N TRP A 316 -3.16 13.50 -15.33
CA TRP A 316 -3.12 14.63 -14.40
C TRP A 316 -1.95 14.52 -13.42
N GLU A 317 -1.74 13.37 -12.77
CA GLU A 317 -0.64 13.18 -11.83
C GLU A 317 0.70 13.47 -12.51
N ARG A 318 0.90 12.91 -13.71
CA ARG A 318 2.09 13.15 -14.52
C ARG A 318 2.27 14.65 -14.80
N LEU A 319 1.25 15.34 -15.30
CA LEU A 319 1.33 16.77 -15.66
C LEU A 319 1.45 17.70 -14.45
N GLY A 320 0.72 17.45 -13.37
CA GLY A 320 0.73 18.24 -12.15
C GLY A 320 2.05 18.15 -11.39
N LEU A 321 2.75 17.01 -11.49
CA LEU A 321 4.14 16.89 -11.02
C LEU A 321 5.10 17.75 -11.85
N TYR A 322 4.86 17.92 -13.16
CA TYR A 322 5.70 18.79 -14.00
C TYR A 322 5.47 20.28 -13.70
N GLU A 323 4.23 20.74 -13.57
CA GLU A 323 3.94 22.17 -13.35
C GLU A 323 4.39 22.66 -11.95
N ASN A 324 4.25 21.82 -10.91
CA ASN A 324 4.68 22.20 -9.56
C ASN A 324 6.20 22.01 -9.32
N ALA A 325 6.87 21.17 -10.11
CA ALA A 325 8.33 21.00 -10.03
C ALA A 325 9.08 22.29 -10.39
N GLU A 326 8.57 23.08 -11.34
CA GLU A 326 9.13 24.37 -11.72
C GLU A 326 8.96 25.46 -10.64
N GLY A 327 7.91 25.36 -9.82
CA GLY A 327 7.65 26.29 -8.72
C GLY A 327 8.32 25.95 -7.38
N VAL A 328 8.69 24.68 -7.16
CA VAL A 328 9.13 24.17 -5.85
C VAL A 328 10.59 23.67 -5.86
N GLY A 329 11.30 23.77 -7.00
CA GLY A 329 12.69 23.34 -7.10
C GLY A 329 12.86 21.81 -7.00
N VAL A 330 11.86 21.06 -7.46
CA VAL A 330 11.93 19.60 -7.57
C VAL A 330 12.54 19.26 -8.92
N ALA A 331 13.72 18.64 -8.95
CA ALA A 331 14.38 18.28 -10.21
C ALA A 331 13.67 17.07 -10.86
N THR A 332 12.82 17.33 -11.85
CA THR A 332 12.28 16.29 -12.74
C THR A 332 13.10 16.24 -14.03
N HIS A 333 13.72 15.09 -14.32
CA HIS A 333 14.33 14.84 -15.64
C HIS A 333 13.22 14.48 -16.62
N ALA A 334 12.74 15.47 -17.39
CA ALA A 334 11.76 15.26 -18.44
C ALA A 334 12.44 14.79 -19.74
N LEU A 335 11.97 13.67 -20.30
CA LEU A 335 12.02 13.45 -21.75
C LEU A 335 11.01 14.41 -22.39
N GLN A 336 11.51 15.46 -23.04
CA GLN A 336 10.69 16.46 -23.73
C GLN A 336 9.86 15.80 -24.85
N TYR A 337 8.54 15.94 -24.79
CA TYR A 337 7.66 15.77 -25.95
C TYR A 337 6.69 16.95 -25.98
N THR A 338 7.04 17.93 -26.80
CA THR A 338 6.18 19.04 -27.21
C THR A 338 5.41 18.61 -28.46
N GLU A 339 4.10 18.39 -28.34
CA GLU A 339 3.07 18.86 -29.28
C GLU A 339 1.69 18.30 -28.92
N ARG A 340 0.69 19.19 -28.92
CA ARG A 340 -0.73 18.86 -28.69
C ARG A 340 -1.28 18.11 -29.91
N GLN A 341 -1.45 16.80 -29.80
CA GLN A 341 -2.22 15.99 -30.75
C GLN A 341 -3.48 15.43 -30.05
N PRO A 342 -4.63 15.31 -30.74
CA PRO A 342 -5.87 14.80 -30.13
C PRO A 342 -5.72 13.34 -29.69
N TYR A 343 -5.91 13.10 -28.40
CA TYR A 343 -5.43 11.97 -27.59
C TYR A 343 -6.04 10.57 -27.86
N TRP A 344 -6.80 10.36 -28.94
CA TRP A 344 -7.48 9.08 -29.21
C TRP A 344 -6.88 8.27 -30.37
N GLN A 345 -5.75 8.69 -30.93
CA GLN A 345 -5.04 7.97 -32.02
C GLN A 345 -3.55 7.75 -31.72
N LEU A 346 -3.20 7.41 -30.48
CA LEU A 346 -1.88 6.83 -30.22
C LEU A 346 -1.91 5.34 -30.60
N GLU A 347 -1.81 5.07 -31.91
CA GLU A 347 -1.21 3.81 -32.35
C GLU A 347 0.22 3.78 -31.84
N TRP A 348 0.53 2.84 -30.96
CA TRP A 348 1.90 2.51 -30.60
C TRP A 348 2.59 1.88 -31.81
N LYS A 349 2.99 2.68 -32.80
CA LYS A 349 4.09 2.30 -33.67
C LYS A 349 5.30 2.14 -32.78
N ARG A 350 5.89 0.95 -32.78
CA ARG A 350 7.17 0.62 -32.12
C ARG A 350 8.13 1.81 -32.26
N LEU A 351 8.30 2.57 -31.18
CA LEU A 351 9.28 3.65 -31.15
C LEU A 351 10.68 3.00 -31.10
N PRO A 352 11.59 3.34 -32.02
CA PRO A 352 12.97 2.93 -31.92
C PRO A 352 13.63 3.74 -30.79
N LEU A 353 13.65 3.18 -29.59
CA LEU A 353 14.40 3.73 -28.48
C LEU A 353 15.88 3.31 -28.59
N VAL A 354 16.75 4.29 -28.38
CA VAL A 354 18.21 4.19 -28.16
C VAL A 354 19.08 4.10 -29.43
N GLY A 355 19.19 5.21 -30.15
CA GLY A 355 20.25 5.44 -31.15
C GLY A 355 21.25 6.55 -30.80
N VAL A 356 21.08 7.28 -29.68
CA VAL A 356 21.80 8.56 -29.47
C VAL A 356 22.75 8.57 -28.25
N ALA A 357 22.96 7.44 -27.56
CA ALA A 357 23.85 7.40 -26.38
C ALA A 357 24.90 6.29 -26.42
N LEU A 358 25.34 5.85 -27.60
CA LEU A 358 26.37 4.79 -27.74
C LEU A 358 27.58 5.21 -28.60
N GLN A 359 27.79 6.51 -28.84
CA GLN A 359 28.89 6.97 -29.71
C GLN A 359 30.17 7.40 -28.97
N GLU A 360 30.23 7.36 -27.63
CA GLU A 360 31.40 7.86 -26.88
C GLU A 360 32.08 6.86 -25.92
N ILE A 361 31.88 5.55 -26.07
CA ILE A 361 32.66 4.56 -25.30
C ILE A 361 33.28 3.54 -26.26
N SER A 362 34.39 3.92 -26.90
CA SER A 362 35.23 3.01 -27.68
C SER A 362 36.17 2.24 -26.75
N GLY A 363 35.75 1.05 -26.32
CA GLY A 363 36.57 0.06 -25.62
C GLY A 363 36.13 -1.36 -26.02
N SER A 364 37.06 -2.14 -26.57
CA SER A 364 36.85 -3.39 -27.32
C SER A 364 36.29 -4.60 -26.54
N ALA A 365 35.75 -4.42 -25.33
CA ALA A 365 35.11 -5.48 -24.55
C ALA A 365 33.56 -5.35 -24.48
N VAL A 366 32.98 -4.27 -25.02
CA VAL A 366 31.54 -3.97 -24.92
C VAL A 366 30.72 -4.50 -26.12
N GLY A 367 31.38 -4.82 -27.24
CA GLY A 367 30.71 -5.19 -28.50
C GLY A 367 29.88 -6.48 -28.44
N GLU A 368 30.35 -7.53 -27.76
CA GLU A 368 29.59 -8.78 -27.60
C GLU A 368 28.48 -8.68 -26.53
N TRP A 369 28.63 -7.78 -25.55
CA TRP A 369 27.67 -7.57 -24.47
C TRP A 369 26.47 -6.73 -24.92
N SER A 370 26.70 -5.72 -25.77
CA SER A 370 25.65 -4.89 -26.36
C SER A 370 24.61 -5.72 -27.13
N ALA A 371 25.05 -6.73 -27.90
CA ALA A 371 24.15 -7.54 -28.71
C ALA A 371 23.23 -8.45 -27.87
N LYS A 372 23.76 -9.03 -26.78
CA LYS A 372 22.98 -9.93 -25.89
C LYS A 372 22.00 -9.18 -24.99
N VAL A 373 22.36 -7.99 -24.51
CA VAL A 373 21.48 -7.15 -23.68
C VAL A 373 20.32 -6.56 -24.51
N SER A 374 20.59 -6.12 -25.74
CA SER A 374 19.55 -5.64 -26.67
C SER A 374 18.52 -6.72 -27.07
N ALA A 375 18.89 -8.01 -27.03
CA ALA A 375 17.98 -9.11 -27.36
C ALA A 375 16.98 -9.45 -26.23
N ILE A 376 17.32 -9.13 -24.98
CA ILE A 376 16.52 -9.49 -23.79
C ILE A 376 15.70 -8.30 -23.27
N LEU A 377 16.16 -7.07 -23.51
CA LEU A 377 15.50 -5.81 -23.13
C LEU A 377 14.01 -5.68 -23.50
N PRO A 378 13.49 -6.23 -24.63
CA PRO A 378 12.06 -6.17 -24.94
C PRO A 378 11.16 -6.97 -23.99
N PHE A 379 11.72 -7.81 -23.11
CA PHE A 379 10.99 -8.70 -22.22
C PHE A 379 11.10 -8.33 -20.74
N LEU A 380 11.79 -7.23 -20.41
CA LEU A 380 11.99 -6.75 -19.04
C LEU A 380 11.31 -5.38 -18.87
N ASP A 381 10.06 -5.38 -18.40
CA ASP A 381 9.39 -4.17 -17.90
C ASP A 381 9.84 -3.89 -16.46
N VAL A 382 10.93 -3.13 -16.30
CA VAL A 382 11.33 -2.57 -15.01
C VAL A 382 11.44 -1.05 -15.15
N HIS A 383 10.62 -0.32 -14.41
CA HIS A 383 10.76 1.12 -14.23
C HIS A 383 11.37 1.39 -12.85
N LEU A 384 12.61 1.89 -12.85
CA LEU A 384 13.33 2.30 -11.65
C LEU A 384 13.33 3.85 -11.61
N VAL A 385 12.63 4.43 -10.65
CA VAL A 385 12.70 5.88 -10.37
C VAL A 385 13.81 6.10 -9.35
N ILE A 386 14.98 6.58 -9.81
CA ILE A 386 16.09 6.96 -8.93
C ILE A 386 15.94 8.45 -8.59
N LEU A 387 15.74 8.76 -7.30
CA LEU A 387 15.96 10.10 -6.76
C LEU A 387 17.47 10.27 -6.54
N ASN A 388 18.04 11.33 -7.10
CA ASN A 388 19.47 11.55 -7.29
C ASN A 388 20.31 11.48 -5.99
N VAL A 389 21.42 10.74 -6.04
CA VAL A 389 22.61 10.99 -5.21
C VAL A 389 23.81 11.04 -6.14
N ALA A 390 24.47 12.19 -6.18
CA ALA A 390 25.57 12.50 -7.07
C ALA A 390 26.82 11.65 -6.80
N SER A 391 27.08 10.61 -7.60
CA SER A 391 28.43 10.11 -7.92
C SER A 391 28.39 9.05 -9.03
N GLY A 392 29.40 9.03 -9.89
CA GLY A 392 29.53 8.07 -11.02
C GLY A 392 29.72 6.60 -10.62
N GLN A 393 29.57 6.24 -9.35
CA GLN A 393 29.70 4.86 -8.85
C GLN A 393 28.44 4.01 -9.17
N VAL A 394 27.26 4.63 -9.25
CA VAL A 394 25.95 3.95 -9.34
C VAL A 394 25.70 3.25 -10.68
N LEU A 395 26.31 3.72 -11.78
CA LEU A 395 26.18 3.08 -13.10
C LEU A 395 26.79 1.67 -13.15
N LEU A 396 27.86 1.43 -12.38
CA LEU A 396 28.44 0.10 -12.21
C LEU A 396 27.56 -0.80 -11.32
N ASP A 397 26.86 -0.23 -10.35
CA ASP A 397 26.00 -0.98 -9.42
C ASP A 397 24.70 -1.43 -10.10
N VAL A 398 24.13 -0.63 -11.00
CA VAL A 398 22.96 -1.03 -11.81
C VAL A 398 23.29 -2.21 -12.73
N ALA A 399 24.49 -2.22 -13.33
CA ALA A 399 24.96 -3.34 -14.15
C ALA A 399 25.17 -4.61 -13.31
N HIS A 400 25.67 -4.48 -12.07
CA HIS A 400 25.80 -5.61 -11.13
C HIS A 400 24.46 -6.13 -10.62
N VAL A 401 23.47 -5.27 -10.37
CA VAL A 401 22.12 -5.68 -9.95
C VAL A 401 21.42 -6.43 -11.09
N LEU A 402 21.51 -5.94 -12.34
CA LEU A 402 21.02 -6.67 -13.50
C LEU A 402 21.73 -8.03 -13.66
N TYR A 403 23.05 -8.09 -13.46
CA TYR A 403 23.81 -9.35 -13.48
C TYR A 403 23.34 -10.33 -12.38
N MET A 404 23.12 -9.87 -11.14
CA MET A 404 22.63 -10.72 -10.04
C MET A 404 21.21 -11.24 -10.29
N VAL A 405 20.33 -10.40 -10.82
CA VAL A 405 18.95 -10.79 -11.18
C VAL A 405 18.98 -11.85 -12.29
N LEU A 406 19.74 -11.62 -13.36
CA LEU A 406 19.88 -12.56 -14.48
C LEU A 406 20.55 -13.89 -14.07
N SER A 407 21.53 -13.84 -13.17
CA SER A 407 22.21 -15.04 -12.63
C SER A 407 21.31 -15.89 -11.74
N SER A 408 20.38 -15.24 -11.01
CA SER A 408 19.39 -15.89 -10.15
C SER A 408 18.27 -16.58 -10.95
N PHE A 409 17.92 -16.04 -12.12
CA PHE A 409 16.99 -16.70 -13.05
C PHE A 409 17.60 -17.94 -13.73
N ALA A 410 18.89 -17.92 -14.05
CA ALA A 410 19.60 -19.04 -14.67
C ALA A 410 19.78 -20.26 -13.74
N SER A 411 19.62 -20.08 -12.43
CA SER A 411 19.81 -21.10 -11.39
C SER A 411 18.51 -21.68 -10.84
N CYS A 412 17.35 -21.27 -11.39
CA CYS A 412 16.04 -21.75 -10.98
C CYS A 412 15.67 -23.09 -11.67
N PRO A 413 15.45 -24.20 -10.91
CA PRO A 413 15.23 -25.53 -11.48
C PRO A 413 13.87 -25.74 -12.15
N ILE A 414 13.03 -24.69 -12.26
CA ILE A 414 11.68 -24.76 -12.85
C ILE A 414 11.69 -24.46 -14.37
N PHE A 415 12.80 -24.00 -14.93
CA PHE A 415 12.90 -23.61 -16.34
C PHE A 415 12.76 -24.73 -17.41
N PRO A 416 12.84 -26.06 -17.14
CA PRO A 416 12.63 -27.05 -18.19
C PRO A 416 11.16 -27.21 -18.63
N PHE A 417 10.20 -26.65 -17.88
CA PHE A 417 8.77 -26.87 -18.16
C PHE A 417 8.14 -25.85 -19.11
N LEU A 418 8.80 -24.72 -19.39
CA LEU A 418 8.32 -23.69 -20.32
C LEU A 418 8.98 -23.76 -21.71
N ALA A 419 9.92 -24.69 -21.92
CA ALA A 419 10.66 -24.85 -23.18
C ALA A 419 10.13 -25.99 -24.06
N ARG A 420 8.80 -26.12 -24.20
CA ARG A 420 8.17 -27.17 -25.02
C ARG A 420 7.64 -26.72 -26.40
N ASP A 421 7.93 -25.51 -26.84
CA ASP A 421 7.77 -25.11 -28.24
C ASP A 421 9.14 -24.88 -28.88
N ARG A 422 9.77 -25.98 -29.30
CA ARG A 422 10.98 -25.97 -30.13
C ARG A 422 10.60 -25.62 -31.57
N GLU A 423 10.55 -24.34 -31.89
CA GLU A 423 10.76 -23.90 -33.28
C GLU A 423 11.43 -22.53 -33.43
N PHE A 424 11.68 -21.78 -32.34
CA PHE A 424 12.23 -20.42 -32.45
C PHE A 424 13.73 -20.28 -32.14
N ILE A 425 14.41 -21.35 -31.74
CA ILE A 425 15.86 -21.33 -31.45
C ILE A 425 16.59 -22.17 -32.51
N SER A 426 16.64 -21.68 -33.73
CA SER A 426 17.63 -22.13 -34.72
C SER A 426 18.15 -21.04 -35.66
N ASN A 427 17.77 -19.77 -35.48
CA ASN A 427 18.31 -18.65 -36.27
C ASN A 427 18.33 -17.32 -35.46
N ALA A 428 19.07 -17.29 -34.35
CA ALA A 428 19.43 -16.05 -33.65
C ALA A 428 20.84 -16.18 -33.06
#